data_AF-U1QNM1-F1
#
_entry.id   AF-U1QNM1-F1
#
_cell.length_a   1.000
_cell.length_b   1.000
_cell.length_c   1.000
_cell.angle_alpha   90.00
_cell.angle_beta   90.00
_cell.angle_gamma   90.00
#
_symmetry.space_group_name_H-M   'P 1'
#
loop_
_entity.id
_entity.type
_entity.pdbx_description
1 polymer ?
#
loop_
_entity_poly.entity_id
_entity_poly.type
_entity_poly.pdbx_seq_one_letter_code
_entity_poly.pdbx_strand_id
1 'polypeptide(L)' 'MAKKSKIAAELRRREVVARYAERRAELKRASVNPHLSQAERDEAMAALHALPRDASP' A
#
# COMPACT_ATOMS: atom_id res chain seq x y z
N MET A 1 -0.30 -30.17 0.59
CA MET A 1 0.36 -29.32 -0.43
C MET A 1 -0.53 -28.12 -0.73
N ALA A 2 0.02 -26.91 -0.77
CA ALA A 2 -0.74 -25.75 -1.24
C ALA A 2 -1.13 -25.92 -2.71
N LYS A 3 -2.33 -25.48 -3.08
CA LYS A 3 -2.78 -25.53 -4.48
C LYS A 3 -1.88 -24.63 -5.33
N LYS A 4 -1.52 -25.08 -6.54
CA LYS A 4 -0.73 -24.30 -7.51
C LYS A 4 -1.31 -22.89 -7.73
N SER A 5 -2.64 -22.77 -7.75
CA SER A 5 -3.35 -21.48 -7.86
C SER A 5 -3.12 -20.54 -6.68
N LYS A 6 -2.94 -21.06 -5.47
CA LYS A 6 -2.65 -20.25 -4.28
C LYS A 6 -1.20 -19.75 -4.29
N ILE A 7 -0.26 -20.58 -4.75
CA ILE A 7 1.13 -20.18 -4.95
C ILE A 7 1.20 -19.04 -5.99
N ALA A 8 0.51 -19.19 -7.13
CA ALA A 8 0.46 -18.16 -8.16
C ALA A 8 -0.22 -16.85 -7.69
N ALA A 9 -1.23 -16.93 -6.81
CA ALA A 9 -1.85 -15.75 -6.23
C ALA A 9 -0.88 -14.98 -5.30
N GLU A 10 -0.12 -15.69 -4.47
CA GLU A 10 0.87 -15.08 -3.58
C GLU A 10 2.02 -14.43 -4.36
N LEU A 11 2.52 -15.07 -5.42
CA LEU A 11 3.56 -14.49 -6.27
C LEU A 11 3.10 -13.16 -6.90
N ARG A 12 1.88 -13.12 -7.45
CA ARG A 12 1.30 -11.88 -7.99
C ARG A 12 1.14 -10.80 -6.92
N ARG A 13 0.70 -11.15 -5.72
CA ARG A 13 0.61 -10.20 -4.60
C ARG A 13 1.98 -9.64 -4.26
N ARG A 14 3.01 -10.49 -4.14
CA ARG A 14 4.39 -10.06 -3.83
C ARG A 14 4.95 -9.08 -4.86
N GLU A 15 4.68 -9.30 -6.14
CA GLU A 15 5.06 -8.38 -7.22
C GLU A 15 4.37 -7.00 -7.05
N VAL A 16 3.07 -7.00 -6.74
CA VAL A 16 2.31 -5.76 -6.48
C VAL A 16 2.81 -5.05 -5.23
N VAL A 17 3.08 -5.78 -4.14
CA VAL A 17 3.66 -5.21 -2.91
C VAL A 17 5.01 -4.57 -3.21
N ALA A 18 5.92 -5.27 -3.91
CA ALA A 18 7.23 -4.74 -4.25
C ALA A 18 7.12 -3.47 -5.11
N ARG A 19 6.20 -3.42 -6.07
CA ARG A 19 5.99 -2.25 -6.93
C ARG A 19 5.52 -1.01 -6.19
N TYR A 20 4.75 -1.16 -5.12
CA TYR A 20 4.11 -0.05 -4.41
C TYR A 20 4.65 0.19 -3.00
N ALA A 21 5.61 -0.60 -2.54
CA ALA A 21 6.13 -0.56 -1.18
C ALA A 21 6.60 0.84 -0.76
N GLU A 22 7.40 1.49 -1.61
CA GLU A 22 7.97 2.81 -1.36
C GLU A 22 6.87 3.88 -1.29
N ARG A 23 6.07 4.00 -2.35
CA ARG A 23 4.96 4.97 -2.43
C ARG A 23 3.97 4.80 -1.29
N ARG A 24 3.64 3.57 -0.91
CA ARG A 24 2.72 3.30 0.21
C ARG A 24 3.33 3.70 1.56
N ALA A 25 4.63 3.47 1.76
CA ALA A 25 5.33 3.87 2.98
C ALA A 25 5.36 5.41 3.13
N GLU A 26 5.62 6.13 2.05
CA GLU A 26 5.58 7.60 2.02
C GLU A 26 4.20 8.16 2.36
N LEU A 27 3.16 7.68 1.68
CA LEU A 27 1.78 8.11 1.93
C LEU A 27 1.34 7.80 3.36
N LYS A 28 1.72 6.62 3.89
CA LYS A 28 1.41 6.26 5.28
C LYS A 28 2.15 7.15 6.28
N ARG A 29 3.40 7.53 6.00
CA ARG A 29 4.15 8.47 6.86
C ARG A 29 3.50 9.85 6.85
N ALA A 30 3.13 10.35 5.67
CA ALA A 30 2.44 11.64 5.53
C ALA A 30 1.08 11.62 6.26
N SER A 31 0.31 10.54 6.13
CA SER A 31 -1.03 10.47 6.73
C SER A 31 -1.05 10.53 8.26
N VAL A 32 0.03 10.07 8.92
CA VAL A 32 0.16 10.08 10.38
C VAL A 32 1.09 11.18 10.90
N ASN A 33 1.62 12.04 10.02
CA ASN A 33 2.56 13.07 10.40
C ASN A 33 1.86 14.20 11.18
N PRO A 34 2.19 14.43 12.47
CA PRO A 34 1.57 15.48 13.26
C PRO A 34 1.95 16.90 12.80
N HIS A 35 3.04 17.04 12.03
CA HIS A 35 3.51 18.33 11.52
C HIS A 35 2.82 18.78 10.23
N LEU A 36 2.06 17.90 9.58
CA LEU A 36 1.26 18.25 8.42
C LEU A 36 -0.10 18.82 8.84
N SER A 37 -0.66 19.66 7.98
CA SER A 37 -2.03 20.11 8.12
C SER A 37 -3.01 18.94 8.00
N GLN A 38 -4.23 19.12 8.53
CA GLN A 38 -5.27 18.10 8.38
C GLN A 38 -5.57 17.81 6.91
N ALA A 39 -5.58 18.83 6.04
CA ALA A 39 -5.83 18.67 4.62
C ALA A 39 -4.77 17.81 3.92
N GLU A 40 -3.49 18.03 4.21
CA GLU A 40 -2.38 17.23 3.66
C GLU A 40 -2.43 15.77 4.17
N ARG A 41 -2.81 15.57 5.43
CA ARG A 41 -3.03 14.22 5.98
C ARG A 41 -4.19 13.51 5.29
N ASP A 42 -5.29 14.22 5.05
CA ASP A 42 -6.48 13.67 4.41
C ASP A 42 -6.20 13.32 2.94
N GLU A 43 -5.44 14.15 2.23
CA GLU A 43 -4.99 13.87 0.87
C GLU A 43 -4.07 12.64 0.84
N ALA A 44 -3.12 12.54 1.78
CA ALA A 44 -2.27 11.36 1.92
C ALA A 44 -3.07 10.08 2.22
N MET A 45 -4.10 10.16 3.07
CA MET A 45 -5.03 9.06 3.32
C MET A 45 -5.81 8.67 2.06
N ALA A 46 -6.37 9.64 1.34
CA ALA A 46 -7.11 9.39 0.10
C ALA A 46 -6.21 8.72 -0.96
N ALA A 47 -5.00 9.22 -1.13
CA ALA A 47 -4.00 8.63 -2.03
C ALA A 47 -3.59 7.21 -1.60
N LEU A 48 -3.46 6.96 -0.29
CA LEU A 48 -3.17 5.63 0.25
C LEU A 48 -4.31 4.64 -0.02
N HIS A 49 -5.57 5.08 0.08
CA HIS A 49 -6.75 4.28 -0.23
C HIS A 49 -6.93 4.03 -1.73
N ALA A 50 -6.42 4.90 -2.60
CA ALA A 50 -6.43 4.72 -4.04
C ALA A 50 -5.47 3.63 -4.54
N LEU A 51 -4.51 3.18 -3.71
CA LEU A 51 -3.59 2.11 -4.08
C LEU A 51 -4.30 0.75 -4.19
N PRO A 52 -3.80 -0.19 -5.02
CA PRO A 52 -4.33 -1.53 -5.09
C PRO A 52 -4.35 -2.21 -3.72
N ARG A 53 -5.42 -2.95 -3.38
CA ARG A 53 -5.54 -3.63 -2.07
C ARG A 53 -4.40 -4.61 -1.82
N ASP A 54 -3.94 -5.29 -2.87
CA ASP A 54 -2.82 -6.23 -2.84
C ASP A 54 -1.47 -5.54 -2.61
N ALA A 55 -1.39 -4.20 -2.71
CA ALA A 55 -0.17 -3.44 -2.41
C ALA A 55 0.08 -3.28 -0.90
N SER A 56 -0.86 -3.69 -0.03
CA SER A 56 -0.56 -3.76 1.39
C SER A 56 0.35 -4.95 1.67
N PRO A 57 1.55 -4.75 2.26
CA PRO A 57 2.34 -5.83 2.82
C PRO A 57 1.58 -6.50 3.96
#